data_AF-A0A836QBG1-F1
#
_entry.id   AF-A0A836QBG1-F1
#
_cell.length_a   1.000
_cell.length_b   1.000
_cell.length_c   1.000
_cell.angle_alpha   90.00
_cell.angle_beta   90.00
_cell.angle_gamma   90.00
#
_symmetry.space_group_name_H-M   'P 1'
#
loop_
_entity.id
_entity.type
_entity.pdbx_description
1 polymer ?
#
loop_
_entity_poly.entity_id
_entity_poly.type
_entity_poly.pdbx_seq_one_letter_code
_entity_poly.pdbx_strand_id
1 'polypeptide(L)' 'MLEIRNLHAGYGKMQVLHGIDIEIGTGEIVALLGSNGAGKSTLNNNIS' A
#
# COMPACT_ATOMS: atom_id res chain seq x y z
N MET A 1 8.96 6.92 -11.09
CA MET A 1 9.04 5.48 -10.79
C MET A 1 8.99 5.30 -9.28
N LEU A 2 8.05 4.50 -8.79
CA LEU A 2 7.91 4.08 -7.40
C LEU A 2 8.11 2.57 -7.35
N GLU A 3 8.94 2.09 -6.43
CA GLU A 3 9.14 0.66 -6.18
C GLU A 3 9.11 0.40 -4.67
N ILE A 4 8.28 -0.55 -4.26
CA ILE A 4 8.11 -0.98 -2.88
C ILE A 4 8.20 -2.50 -2.87
N ARG A 5 9.03 -3.03 -1.97
CA ARG A 5 9.19 -4.47 -1.78
C ARG A 5 8.89 -4.86 -0.34
N ASN A 6 8.09 -5.90 -0.18
CA ASN A 6 7.75 -6.54 1.08
C ASN A 6 7.25 -5.55 2.17
N LEU A 7 6.30 -4.68 1.84
CA LEU A 7 5.76 -3.70 2.78
C LEU A 7 4.87 -4.37 3.83
N HIS A 8 5.26 -4.21 5.09
CA HIS A 8 4.46 -4.54 6.27
C HIS A 8 4.13 -3.27 7.03
N ALA A 9 2.85 -3.03 7.29
CA ALA A 9 2.41 -1.83 8.01
C ALA A 9 1.08 -2.08 8.72
N GLY A 10 0.78 -1.24 9.69
CA GLY A 10 -0.43 -1.35 10.49
C GLY A 10 -0.48 -0.30 11.58
N TYR A 11 -1.40 -0.46 12.54
CA TYR A 11 -1.60 0.48 13.63
C TYR A 11 -1.37 -0.22 14.97
N GLY A 12 -0.37 0.26 15.73
CA GLY A 12 0.01 -0.33 17.00
C GLY A 12 0.39 -1.81 16.84
N LYS A 13 -0.38 -2.70 17.47
CA LYS A 13 -0.18 -4.16 17.39
C LYS A 13 -0.90 -4.82 16.21
N MET A 14 -1.79 -4.11 15.52
CA MET A 14 -2.57 -4.67 14.42
C MET A 14 -1.82 -4.49 13.11
N GLN A 15 -1.44 -5.59 12.48
CA GLN A 15 -0.92 -5.58 11.12
C GLN A 15 -2.08 -5.50 10.11
N VAL A 16 -1.92 -4.65 9.09
CA VAL A 16 -2.93 -4.40 8.04
C VAL A 16 -2.37 -4.72 6.65
N LEU A 17 -1.10 -4.37 6.39
CA LEU A 17 -0.38 -4.74 5.17
C LEU A 17 0.52 -5.93 5.48
N HIS A 18 0.47 -6.94 4.60
CA HIS A 18 1.10 -8.24 4.82
C HIS A 18 2.06 -8.58 3.68
N GLY A 19 3.18 -7.86 3.59
CA GLY A 19 4.21 -8.13 2.58
C GLY A 19 3.75 -7.75 1.18
N ILE A 20 3.45 -6.47 0.97
CA ILE A 20 2.94 -5.96 -0.31
C ILE A 20 4.11 -5.50 -1.19
N ASP A 21 4.11 -5.93 -2.45
CA ASP A 21 5.01 -5.45 -3.50
C ASP A 21 4.25 -4.52 -4.46
N ILE A 22 4.85 -3.38 -4.79
CA ILE A 22 4.26 -2.40 -5.71
C ILE A 22 5.35 -1.86 -6.63
N GLU A 23 5.02 -1.76 -7.92
CA GLU A 23 5.85 -1.09 -8.92
C GLU A 23 4.93 -0.17 -9.73
N ILE A 24 5.28 1.12 -9.80
CA ILE A 24 4.55 2.13 -10.58
C ILE A 24 5.55 2.86 -11.47
N GLY A 25 5.31 2.77 -12.77
CA GLY A 25 6.08 3.43 -13.81
C GLY A 25 5.93 4.95 -13.78
N THR A 26 6.83 5.64 -14.48
CA THR A 26 6.73 7.10 -14.63
C THR A 26 5.54 7.47 -15.51
N GLY A 27 4.67 8.34 -15.01
CA GLY A 27 3.47 8.81 -15.73
C GLY A 27 2.25 7.91 -15.60
N GLU A 28 2.35 6.80 -14.85
CA GLU A 28 1.19 5.94 -14.58
C GLU A 28 0.25 6.57 -13.56
N ILE A 29 -1.06 6.40 -13.80
CA ILE A 29 -2.12 6.77 -12.88
C ILE A 29 -2.75 5.47 -12.37
N VAL A 30 -2.68 5.25 -11.06
CA VAL A 30 -3.14 4.01 -10.42
C VAL A 30 -4.27 4.31 -9.45
N ALA A 31 -5.28 3.44 -9.42
CA ALA A 31 -6.38 3.50 -8.46
C ALA A 31 -6.34 2.28 -7.53
N LEU A 32 -6.50 2.51 -6.23
CA LEU A 32 -6.59 1.45 -5.22
C LEU A 32 -8.06 1.10 -4.96
N LEU A 33 -8.45 -0.14 -5.26
CA LEU A 33 -9.81 -0.65 -5.09
C LEU A 33 -9.88 -1.75 -4.04
N GLY A 34 -11.05 -1.94 -3.43
CA GLY A 34 -11.29 -3.00 -2.43
C GLY A 34 -12.29 -2.58 -1.34
N SER A 35 -12.75 -3.54 -0.55
CA SER A 35 -13.70 -3.32 0.56
C SER A 35 -13.13 -2.43 1.67
N ASN A 36 -14.01 -1.92 2.54
CA ASN A 36 -13.57 -1.21 3.75
C ASN A 36 -12.72 -2.13 4.62
N GLY A 37 -11.62 -1.60 5.16
CA GLY A 37 -10.66 -2.37 5.95
C GLY A 37 -9.61 -3.15 5.14
N ALA A 38 -9.68 -3.18 3.80
CA ALA A 38 -8.71 -3.90 2.96
C ALA A 38 -7.28 -3.29 2.93
N GLY A 39 -6.98 -2.28 3.77
CA GLY A 39 -5.65 -1.68 3.85
C GLY A 39 -5.35 -0.54 2.87
N LYS A 40 -6.33 -0.08 2.07
CA LYS A 40 -6.14 1.00 1.08
C LYS A 40 -5.57 2.30 1.67
N SER A 41 -6.21 2.84 2.71
CA SER A 41 -5.74 4.06 3.37
C SER A 41 -4.42 3.84 4.12
N THR A 42 -4.22 2.64 4.68
CA THR A 42 -2.95 2.27 5.31
C THR A 42 -1.83 2.26 4.28
N LEU A 43 -2.06 1.70 3.09
CA LEU A 43 -1.10 1.74 2.00
C LEU A 43 -0.82 3.19 1.59
N ASN A 44 -1.85 3.98 1.31
CA ASN A 44 -1.68 5.38 0.89
C ASN A 44 -0.84 6.21 1.87
N ASN A 45 -1.06 6.03 3.17
CA ASN A 45 -0.31 6.75 4.21
C ASN A 45 1.16 6.33 4.35
N ASN A 46 1.54 5.15 3.86
CA ASN A 46 2.91 4.65 3.94
C ASN A 46 3.71 4.91 2.63
N ILE A 47 3.02 5.33 1.55
CA ILE A 47 3.64 5.59 0.25
C ILE A 47 3.61 7.07 -0.17
N SER A 48 2.89 7.92 0.59
CA SER A 48 2.83 9.38 0.39
C SER A 48 3.96 10.09 1.10
#